data_AF-A0A7V8CYX2-F1
#
_entry.id   AF-A0A7V8CYX2-F1
#
_cell.length_a   1.000
_cell.length_b   1.000
_cell.length_c   1.000
_cell.angle_alpha   90.00
_cell.angle_beta   90.00
_cell.angle_gamma   90.00
#
_symmetry.space_group_name_H-M   'P 1'
#
loop_
_entity.id
_entity.type
_entity.pdbx_description
1 polymer ?
#
loop_
_entity_poly.entity_id
_entity_poly.type
_entity_poly.pdbx_seq_one_letter_code
_entity_poly.pdbx_strand_id
1 'polypeptide(L)' 'MLSSIAELDGRELPLAHALERVVGYGLPSVVICIAGRLGYFEAEQEHGPPPRYWLERPQI' A
#
# COMPACT_ATOMS: atom_id res chain seq x y z
N MET A 1 14.66 -2.45 -9.26
CA MET A 1 13.22 -2.79 -9.21
C MET A 1 12.91 -3.15 -7.78
N LEU A 2 12.09 -2.36 -7.08
CA LEU A 2 11.78 -2.56 -5.66
C LEU A 2 10.49 -3.37 -5.47
N SER A 3 9.52 -3.22 -6.37
CA SER A 3 8.29 -4.01 -6.38
C SER A 3 7.95 -4.56 -7.77
N SER A 4 6.95 -5.44 -7.82
CA SER A 4 6.38 -6.00 -9.05
C SER A 4 5.70 -4.95 -9.95
N ILE A 5 5.41 -3.75 -9.42
CA ILE A 5 4.80 -2.64 -10.17
C ILE A 5 5.77 -1.45 -10.15
N ALA A 6 6.91 -1.61 -10.84
CA ALA A 6 8.02 -0.67 -10.82
C ALA A 6 7.65 0.78 -11.22
N GLU A 7 6.58 0.96 -11.99
CA GLU A 7 6.07 2.28 -12.38
C GLU A 7 5.49 3.09 -11.19
N LEU A 8 5.11 2.42 -10.09
CA LEU A 8 4.57 3.02 -8.88
C LEU A 8 5.63 3.26 -7.79
N ASP A 9 6.79 2.62 -7.89
CA ASP A 9 7.85 2.71 -6.88
C ASP A 9 8.25 4.18 -6.63
N GLY A 10 7.99 4.66 -5.42
CA GLY A 10 8.38 6.02 -4.98
C GLY A 10 7.62 7.17 -5.64
N ARG A 11 6.50 6.91 -6.32
CA ARG A 11 5.67 7.96 -6.94
C ARG A 11 4.68 8.57 -5.95
N GLU A 12 4.49 9.88 -6.06
CA GLU A 12 3.35 10.58 -5.44
C GLU A 12 2.17 10.62 -6.42
N LEU A 13 1.01 10.13 -5.97
CA LEU A 13 -0.21 10.03 -6.75
C LEU A 13 -1.40 10.47 -5.90
N PRO A 14 -2.51 10.93 -6.50
CA PRO A 14 -3.78 11.06 -5.79
C PRO A 14 -4.16 9.74 -5.11
N LEU A 15 -4.56 9.78 -3.84
CA LEU A 15 -4.78 8.59 -3.03
C LEU A 15 -5.74 7.58 -3.69
N ALA A 16 -6.85 8.04 -4.27
CA ALA A 16 -7.79 7.18 -4.97
C ALA A 16 -7.12 6.40 -6.11
N HIS A 17 -6.31 7.08 -6.92
CA HIS A 17 -5.57 6.45 -8.01
C HIS A 17 -4.52 5.48 -7.48
N ALA A 18 -3.79 5.83 -6.41
CA ALA A 18 -2.84 4.90 -5.80
C ALA A 18 -3.53 3.60 -5.34
N LEU A 19 -4.68 3.71 -4.68
CA LEU A 19 -5.45 2.55 -4.20
C LEU A 19 -5.97 1.68 -5.34
N GLU A 20 -6.53 2.27 -6.39
CA GLU A 20 -7.01 1.54 -7.59
C GLU A 20 -5.93 0.70 -8.28
N ARG A 21 -4.67 1.11 -8.16
CA ARG A 21 -3.52 0.46 -8.81
C ARG A 21 -2.87 -0.63 -7.96
N VAL A 22 -3.10 -0.65 -6.65
CA VAL A 22 -2.37 -1.55 -5.72
C VAL A 22 -3.26 -2.49 -4.92
N VAL A 23 -4.53 -2.14 -4.69
CA VAL A 23 -5.45 -2.94 -3.88
C VAL A 23 -6.03 -4.08 -4.70
N GLY A 24 -6.05 -5.30 -4.13
CA GLY A 24 -6.77 -6.44 -4.69
C GLY A 24 -6.04 -7.19 -5.81
N TYR A 25 -4.79 -6.82 -6.11
CA TYR A 25 -3.95 -7.54 -7.08
C TYR A 25 -3.22 -8.74 -6.45
N GLY A 26 -3.41 -9.00 -5.16
CA GLY A 26 -2.75 -10.10 -4.44
C GLY A 26 -1.25 -9.90 -4.24
N LEU A 27 -0.74 -8.69 -4.50
CA LEU A 27 0.65 -8.31 -4.31
C LEU A 27 0.79 -7.46 -3.05
N PRO A 28 1.80 -7.72 -2.21
CA PRO A 28 2.02 -6.90 -1.02
C PRO A 28 2.36 -5.46 -1.43
N SER A 29 1.62 -4.50 -0.89
CA SER A 29 1.74 -3.09 -1.27
C SER A 29 1.59 -2.16 -0.08
N VAL A 30 2.44 -1.13 -0.04
CA VAL A 30 2.39 -0.06 0.98
C VAL A 30 2.08 1.26 0.28
N VAL A 31 1.05 1.94 0.75
CA VAL A 31 0.69 3.29 0.32
C VAL A 31 0.87 4.24 1.49
N ILE A 32 1.70 5.28 1.33
CA ILE A 32 1.82 6.34 2.32
C ILE A 32 0.71 7.37 2.02
N CYS A 33 -0.41 7.28 2.74
CA CYS A 33 -1.58 8.13 2.53
C CYS A 33 -1.34 9.57 3.03
N ILE A 34 -0.70 9.70 4.20
CA ILE A 34 -0.29 10.97 4.79
C ILE A 34 1.13 10.77 5.32
N ALA A 35 2.09 11.51 4.74
CA ALA A 35 3.50 11.40 5.09
C ALA A 35 3.74 11.50 6.60
N GLY A 36 4.39 10.48 7.17
CA GLY A 36 4.71 10.42 8.59
C GLY A 36 3.54 10.23 9.54
N ARG A 37 2.32 9.98 9.04
CA ARG A 37 1.12 9.85 9.88
C ARG A 37 0.31 8.59 9.60
N LEU A 38 -0.06 8.36 8.34
CA LEU A 38 -1.00 7.31 7.95
C LEU A 38 -0.51 6.59 6.70
N GLY A 39 -0.56 5.27 6.73
CA GLY A 39 -0.36 4.40 5.58
C GLY A 39 -1.42 3.31 5.49
N TYR A 40 -1.50 2.71 4.31
CA TYR A 40 -2.26 1.50 4.03
C TYR A 40 -1.27 0.39 3.67
N PHE A 41 -1.53 -0.81 4.17
CA PHE A 41 -0.77 -2.01 3.81
C PHE A 41 -1.72 -3.15 3.47
N GLU A 42 -1.54 -3.72 2.29
CA GLU A 42 -2.13 -5.00 1.90
C GLU A 42 -1.01 -6.04 1.93
N ALA A 43 -1.18 -7.09 2.74
CA ALA A 43 -0.19 -8.15 2.86
C ALA A 43 -0.41 -9.25 1.81
N GLU A 44 0.64 -10.04 1.56
CA GLU A 44 0.53 -11.24 0.72
C GLU A 44 -0.29 -12.32 1.43
N GLN A 45 -1.09 -13.07 0.68
CA GLN A 45 -1.88 -14.19 1.20
C GLN A 45 -2.07 -15.28 0.15
N GLU A 46 -1.89 -16.53 0.58
CA GLU A 46 -2.03 -17.71 -0.28
C GLU A 46 -3.49 -18.14 -0.48
N HIS A 47 -4.38 -17.92 0.51
CA HIS A 47 -5.75 -18.41 0.46
C HIS A 47 -6.75 -17.43 1.09
N GLY A 48 -7.72 -16.96 0.31
CA GLY A 48 -8.73 -15.97 0.75
C GLY A 48 -8.30 -14.52 0.48
N PRO A 49 -9.12 -13.53 0.87
CA PRO A 49 -8.80 -12.12 0.64
C PRO A 49 -7.59 -11.70 1.48
N PRO A 50 -6.63 -10.93 0.93
CA PRO A 50 -5.42 -10.53 1.64
C PRO A 50 -5.76 -9.70 2.89
N PRO A 51 -4.95 -9.78 3.97
CA PRO A 51 -5.14 -9.00 5.17
C PRO A 51 -4.77 -7.55 4.86
N ARG A 52 -5.56 -6.63 5.41
CA ARG A 52 -5.44 -5.19 5.15
C ARG A 52 -5.31 -4.45 6.46
N TYR A 53 -4.36 -3.53 6.52
CA TYR A 53 -4.00 -2.81 7.73
C TYR A 53 -3.93 -1.30 7.47
N TRP A 54 -4.36 -0.54 8.46
CA TRP A 54 -3.99 0.86 8.61
C TRP A 54 -2.70 0.93 9.41
N LEU A 55 -1.70 1.62 8.87
CA LEU A 55 -0.45 1.89 9.54
C LEU A 55 -0.50 3.30 10.11
N GLU A 56 -0.34 3.44 11.41
CA GLU A 56 -0.27 4.73 12.07
C GLU A 56 1.10 4.92 12.69
N ARG A 57 1.68 6.13 12.54
CA ARG A 57 2.92 6.44 13.26
C ARG A 57 2.59 6.71 14.73
N PRO A 58 3.22 5.98 15.68
CA PRO A 58 3.05 6.26 17.10
C PRO A 58 3.45 7.70 17.43
N GLN A 59 2.64 8.39 18.24
CA GLN A 59 3.00 9.69 18.82
C GLN A 59 3.88 9.38 20.05
N ILE A 60 5.19 9.30 19.86
CA ILE A 60 6.18 9.13 20.94
C ILE A 60 6.75 10.49 21.29
#